data_AF-A0A8J7M966-F1
#
_entry.id   AF-A0A8J7M966-F1
#
_cell.length_a   1.000
_cell.length_b   1.000
_cell.length_c   1.000
_cell.angle_alpha   90.00
_cell.angle_beta   90.00
_cell.angle_gamma   90.00
#
_symmetry.space_group_name_H-M   'P 1'
#
loop_
_entity.id
_entity.type
_entity.pdbx_description
1 polymer ?
#
loop_
_entity_poly.entity_id
_entity_poly.type
_entity_poly.pdbx_seq_one_letter_code
_entity_poly.pdbx_strand_id
1 'polypeptide(L)'
;MATETVGELIHEAAEPHASGGLPQLDFATWPTQIFWLAVALVVLYYLMSRVALPRISETLEERADAIADDLDKAEEFRRRAADAEKAYEQALAEARSKAQAIAAETRAEIQTQVDAALAKADAEISARTAESEKRIREIRDEAAAAVITVATDTAGALIDAVLPEAQDAKAVASAVKARA
;
A
#
# COMPACT_ATOMS: atom_id res chain seq x y z
N MET A 1 6.30 -97.88 -18.63
CA MET A 1 6.43 -99.32 -18.28
C MET A 1 6.80 -99.39 -16.82
N ALA A 2 6.42 -100.47 -16.12
CA ALA A 2 6.77 -100.69 -14.72
C ALA A 2 7.84 -101.78 -14.59
N THR A 3 8.57 -101.77 -13.47
CA THR A 3 9.42 -102.88 -13.02
C THR A 3 9.32 -103.03 -11.51
N GLU A 4 8.80 -104.17 -11.09
CA GLU A 4 8.87 -104.84 -9.78
C GLU A 4 10.36 -105.09 -9.36
N THR A 5 10.77 -105.53 -8.16
CA THR A 5 10.32 -105.64 -6.73
C THR A 5 11.63 -105.84 -5.89
N VAL A 6 11.78 -106.22 -4.60
CA VAL A 6 10.93 -106.73 -3.49
C VAL A 6 11.63 -106.41 -2.13
N GLY A 7 10.96 -106.66 -0.98
CA GLY A 7 11.58 -106.71 0.36
C GLY A 7 11.19 -105.55 1.29
N GLU A 8 10.62 -105.68 2.52
CA GLU A 8 10.62 -106.75 3.54
C GLU A 8 11.96 -106.84 4.33
N LEU A 9 12.08 -106.64 5.66
CA LEU A 9 11.16 -106.30 6.77
C LEU A 9 11.76 -105.18 7.66
N ILE A 10 10.91 -104.43 8.38
CA ILE A 10 10.90 -104.44 9.87
C ILE A 10 9.43 -104.36 10.31
N HIS A 11 8.96 -105.32 11.13
CA HIS A 11 7.65 -105.27 11.78
C HIS A 11 7.75 -105.89 13.19
N GLU A 12 7.86 -105.07 14.22
CA GLU A 12 7.57 -105.44 15.62
C GLU A 12 7.40 -104.14 16.43
N ALA A 13 6.48 -104.01 17.41
CA ALA A 13 5.42 -104.92 17.84
C ALA A 13 4.10 -104.15 18.03
N ALA A 14 2.96 -104.84 17.89
CA ALA A 14 1.64 -104.28 18.19
C ALA A 14 1.19 -104.70 19.60
N GLU A 15 1.49 -103.86 20.60
CA GLU A 15 0.93 -103.96 21.96
C GLU A 15 -0.47 -103.32 22.03
N PRO A 16 -1.34 -103.73 22.98
CA PRO A 16 -2.78 -103.68 22.78
C PRO A 16 -3.41 -102.29 22.92
N HIS A 17 -4.37 -102.00 22.02
CA HIS A 17 -5.27 -100.86 22.13
C HIS A 17 -6.24 -101.04 23.32
N ALA A 18 -5.82 -100.56 24.50
CA ALA A 18 -6.74 -100.26 25.58
C ALA A 18 -7.78 -99.20 25.13
N SER A 19 -9.01 -99.30 25.63
CA SER A 19 -10.15 -98.51 25.15
C SER A 19 -10.02 -97.01 25.49
N GLY A 20 -9.94 -96.12 24.47
CA GLY A 20 -9.71 -94.69 24.74
C GLY A 20 -9.87 -93.71 23.57
N GLY A 21 -11.00 -93.72 22.85
CA GLY A 21 -11.43 -92.58 22.02
C GLY A 21 -10.58 -92.24 20.78
N LEU A 22 -10.77 -91.01 20.25
CA LEU A 22 -9.90 -90.43 19.21
C LEU A 22 -8.61 -89.92 19.87
N PRO A 23 -7.41 -90.16 19.30
CA PRO A 23 -6.14 -89.74 19.91
C PRO A 23 -5.95 -88.22 20.01
N GLN A 24 -6.83 -87.45 19.38
CA GLN A 24 -6.92 -85.98 19.47
C GLN A 24 -7.58 -85.49 20.77
N LEU A 25 -8.28 -86.38 21.49
CA LEU A 25 -9.04 -86.09 22.71
C LEU A 25 -8.44 -86.76 23.95
N ASP A 26 -7.17 -87.17 23.90
CA ASP A 26 -6.45 -87.69 25.07
C ASP A 26 -6.05 -86.55 26.03
N PHE A 27 -6.86 -86.42 27.09
CA PHE A 27 -6.66 -85.46 28.18
C PHE A 27 -5.32 -85.64 28.93
N ALA A 28 -4.64 -86.78 28.84
CA ALA A 28 -3.32 -86.96 29.44
C ALA A 28 -2.26 -86.03 28.83
N THR A 29 -2.44 -85.62 27.57
CA THR A 29 -1.52 -84.70 26.86
C THR A 29 -1.79 -83.23 27.15
N TRP A 30 -3.00 -82.87 27.62
CA TRP A 30 -3.45 -81.48 27.75
C TRP A 30 -2.61 -80.62 28.72
N PRO A 31 -2.15 -81.09 29.89
CA PRO A 31 -1.35 -80.27 30.80
C PRO A 31 -0.06 -79.75 30.16
N THR A 32 0.62 -80.57 29.35
CA THR A 32 1.84 -80.19 28.63
C THR A 32 1.54 -79.16 27.53
N GLN A 33 0.43 -79.33 26.80
CA GLN A 33 0.01 -78.36 25.77
C GLN A 33 -0.35 -77.01 26.40
N ILE A 34 -1.11 -77.01 27.50
CA ILE A 34 -1.50 -75.81 28.24
C ILE A 34 -0.29 -75.10 28.84
N PHE A 35 0.70 -75.84 29.37
CA PHE A 35 1.95 -75.28 29.86
C PHE A 35 2.72 -74.54 28.75
N TRP A 36 2.95 -75.18 27.61
CA TRP A 36 3.66 -74.53 26.49
C TRP A 36 2.87 -73.38 25.87
N LEU A 37 1.53 -73.48 25.81
CA LEU A 37 0.67 -72.37 25.38
C LEU A 37 0.77 -71.18 26.34
N ALA A 38 0.79 -71.40 27.65
CA ALA A 38 0.98 -70.35 28.64
C ALA A 38 2.37 -69.70 28.55
N VAL A 39 3.44 -70.51 28.37
CA VAL A 39 4.80 -69.99 28.14
C VAL A 39 4.87 -69.15 26.87
N ALA A 40 4.32 -69.63 25.75
CA ALA A 40 4.28 -68.89 24.50
C ALA A 40 3.46 -67.59 24.60
N LEU A 41 2.33 -67.62 25.30
CA LEU A 41 1.49 -66.44 25.56
C LEU A 41 2.22 -65.40 26.41
N VAL A 42 2.94 -65.82 27.46
CA VAL A 42 3.75 -64.90 28.31
C VAL A 42 4.91 -64.29 27.53
N VAL A 43 5.60 -65.07 26.69
CA VAL A 43 6.68 -64.56 25.82
C VAL A 43 6.13 -63.57 24.78
N LEU A 44 5.00 -63.88 24.15
CA LEU A 44 4.33 -62.99 23.19
C LEU A 44 3.83 -61.71 23.88
N TYR A 45 3.23 -61.82 25.07
CA TYR A 45 2.80 -60.67 25.86
C TYR A 45 3.99 -59.76 26.20
N TYR A 46 5.11 -60.32 26.66
CA TYR A 46 6.31 -59.55 26.99
C TYR A 46 6.91 -58.83 25.76
N LEU A 47 6.96 -59.50 24.60
CA LEU A 47 7.36 -58.90 23.33
C LEU A 47 6.42 -57.75 22.93
N MET A 48 5.11 -57.95 23.04
CA MET A 48 4.12 -56.91 22.74
C MET A 48 4.24 -55.72 23.68
N SER A 49 4.30 -55.96 25.00
CA SER A 49 4.35 -54.90 26.01
C SER A 49 5.67 -54.13 26.00
N ARG A 50 6.80 -54.77 25.68
CA ARG A 50 8.14 -54.15 25.78
C ARG A 50 8.72 -53.67 24.46
N VAL A 51 8.27 -54.18 23.31
CA VAL A 51 8.83 -53.84 21.98
C VAL A 51 7.77 -53.24 21.04
N ALA A 52 6.59 -53.87 20.91
CA ALA A 52 5.60 -53.43 19.92
C ALA A 52 4.83 -52.17 20.36
N LEU A 53 4.25 -52.18 21.57
CA LEU A 53 3.48 -51.04 22.07
C LEU A 53 4.34 -49.76 22.22
N PRO A 54 5.57 -49.80 22.77
CA PRO A 54 6.39 -48.59 22.90
C PRO A 54 6.76 -47.93 21.57
N ARG A 55 7.01 -48.71 20.51
CA ARG A 55 7.26 -48.19 19.17
C ARG A 55 6.02 -47.56 18.54
N ILE A 56 4.84 -48.12 18.81
CA ILE A 56 3.59 -47.53 18.34
C ILE A 56 3.36 -46.19 19.05
N SER A 57 3.52 -46.12 20.38
CA SER A 57 3.36 -44.85 21.11
C SER A 57 4.36 -43.78 20.66
N GLU A 58 5.64 -44.14 20.46
CA GLU A 58 6.68 -43.25 19.93
C GLU A 58 6.25 -42.60 18.60
N THR A 59 5.70 -43.37 17.66
CA THR A 59 5.20 -42.83 16.37
C THR A 59 3.86 -42.08 16.46
N LEU A 60 3.12 -42.20 17.57
CA LEU A 60 1.93 -41.38 17.83
C LEU A 60 2.31 -40.05 18.51
N GLU A 61 3.31 -40.08 19.40
CA GLU A 61 3.87 -38.93 20.10
C GLU A 61 4.57 -38.00 19.10
N GLU A 62 5.48 -38.52 18.26
CA GLU A 62 6.12 -37.78 17.15
C GLU A 62 5.09 -37.07 16.24
N ARG A 63 3.95 -37.71 15.97
CA ARG A 63 2.87 -37.13 15.15
C ARG A 63 2.04 -36.11 15.90
N ALA A 64 1.77 -36.32 17.19
CA ALA A 64 1.03 -35.38 18.02
C ALA A 64 1.85 -34.09 18.20
N ASP A 65 3.15 -34.24 18.48
CA ASP A 65 4.11 -33.14 18.58
C ASP A 65 4.18 -32.38 17.25
N ALA A 66 4.42 -33.05 16.12
CA ALA A 66 4.47 -32.39 14.82
C ALA A 66 3.17 -31.62 14.46
N ILE A 67 2.00 -32.15 14.83
CA ILE A 67 0.70 -31.49 14.62
C ILE A 67 0.56 -30.26 15.54
N ALA A 68 1.00 -30.34 16.79
CA ALA A 68 1.00 -29.20 17.71
C ALA A 68 1.97 -28.10 17.25
N ASP A 69 3.18 -28.49 16.87
CA ASP A 69 4.24 -27.62 16.36
C ASP A 69 3.80 -26.87 15.10
N ASP A 70 3.11 -27.55 14.16
CA ASP A 70 2.54 -26.92 12.97
C ASP A 70 1.29 -26.07 13.23
N LEU A 71 0.48 -26.40 14.25
CA LEU A 71 -0.63 -25.57 14.70
C LEU A 71 -0.14 -24.26 15.33
N ASP A 72 0.88 -24.33 16.20
CA ASP A 72 1.49 -23.15 16.82
C ASP A 72 2.17 -22.24 15.78
N LYS A 73 2.86 -22.82 14.79
CA LYS A 73 3.37 -22.06 13.63
C LYS A 73 2.24 -21.40 12.83
N ALA A 74 1.13 -22.11 12.59
CA ALA A 74 -0.02 -21.55 11.88
C ALA A 74 -0.70 -20.42 12.65
N GLU A 75 -0.82 -20.53 13.97
CA GLU A 75 -1.26 -19.44 14.85
C GLU A 75 -0.28 -18.26 14.83
N GLU A 76 1.03 -18.51 14.89
CA GLU A 76 2.03 -17.43 14.83
C GLU A 76 1.96 -16.70 13.49
N PHE A 77 1.94 -17.41 12.36
CA PHE A 77 1.81 -16.78 11.05
C PHE A 77 0.50 -16.01 10.91
N ARG A 78 -0.61 -16.51 11.47
CA ARG A 78 -1.90 -15.79 11.49
C ARG A 78 -1.83 -14.50 12.32
N ARG A 79 -1.18 -14.53 13.50
CA ARG A 79 -0.99 -13.35 14.35
C ARG A 79 -0.10 -12.31 13.66
N ARG A 80 1.07 -12.74 13.16
CA ARG A 80 2.01 -11.91 12.38
C ARG A 80 1.34 -11.28 11.15
N ALA A 81 0.46 -12.01 10.45
CA ALA A 81 -0.29 -11.48 9.32
C ALA A 81 -1.30 -10.40 9.73
N ALA A 82 -2.07 -10.63 10.80
CA ALA A 82 -3.04 -9.65 11.31
C ALA A 82 -2.36 -8.37 11.86
N ASP A 83 -1.21 -8.51 12.53
CA ASP A 83 -0.42 -7.37 13.00
C ASP A 83 0.19 -6.59 11.82
N ALA A 84 0.65 -7.27 10.77
CA ALA A 84 1.15 -6.64 9.54
C ALA A 84 0.04 -5.93 8.73
N GLU A 85 -1.14 -6.54 8.62
CA GLU A 85 -2.33 -5.94 8.00
C GLU A 85 -2.74 -4.66 8.74
N LYS A 86 -2.86 -4.72 10.07
CA LYS A 86 -3.16 -3.57 10.92
C LYS A 86 -2.10 -2.46 10.83
N ALA A 87 -0.82 -2.80 10.80
CA ALA A 87 0.26 -1.83 10.62
C ALA A 87 0.22 -1.18 9.22
N TYR A 88 -0.12 -1.95 8.19
CA TYR A 88 -0.31 -1.44 6.82
C TYR A 88 -1.52 -0.50 6.73
N GLU A 89 -2.67 -0.84 7.31
CA GLU A 89 -3.84 0.03 7.36
C GLU A 89 -3.54 1.34 8.10
N GLN A 90 -2.84 1.27 9.24
CA GLN A 90 -2.41 2.46 10.00
C GLN A 90 -1.48 3.36 9.18
N ALA A 91 -0.46 2.78 8.53
CA ALA A 91 0.46 3.53 7.66
C ALA A 91 -0.27 4.16 6.45
N LEU A 92 -1.25 3.45 5.86
CA LEU A 92 -2.07 3.95 4.76
C LEU A 92 -3.00 5.08 5.20
N ALA A 93 -3.59 5.00 6.39
CA ALA A 93 -4.41 6.06 6.98
C ALA A 93 -3.56 7.31 7.30
N GLU A 94 -2.38 7.12 7.92
CA GLU A 94 -1.46 8.20 8.23
C GLU A 94 -0.92 8.88 6.95
N ALA A 95 -0.55 8.11 5.92
CA ALA A 95 -0.11 8.63 4.64
C ALA A 95 -1.21 9.45 3.94
N ARG A 96 -2.47 8.98 3.96
CA ARG A 96 -3.63 9.74 3.46
C ARG A 96 -3.84 11.04 4.24
N SER A 97 -3.73 11.00 5.57
CA SER A 97 -3.85 12.19 6.42
C SER A 97 -2.74 13.21 6.15
N LYS A 98 -1.48 12.75 6.01
CA LYS A 98 -0.33 13.61 5.67
C LYS A 98 -0.49 14.23 4.28
N ALA A 99 -0.93 13.46 3.28
CA ALA A 99 -1.18 13.97 1.94
C ALA A 99 -2.29 15.04 1.91
N GLN A 100 -3.36 14.85 2.70
CA GLN A 100 -4.43 15.85 2.85
C GLN A 100 -3.96 17.11 3.58
N ALA A 101 -3.16 16.97 4.65
CA ALA A 101 -2.58 18.09 5.38
C ALA A 101 -1.67 18.95 4.49
N ILE A 102 -0.72 18.32 3.79
CA ILE A 102 0.19 19.00 2.83
C ILE A 102 -0.63 19.68 1.73
N ALA A 103 -1.63 19.01 1.16
CA ALA A 103 -2.47 19.60 0.12
C ALA A 103 -3.32 20.79 0.61
N ALA A 104 -3.67 20.86 1.90
CA ALA A 104 -4.34 22.00 2.51
C ALA A 104 -3.36 23.16 2.80
N GLU A 105 -2.19 22.84 3.37
CA GLU A 105 -1.10 23.78 3.68
C GLU A 105 -0.59 24.48 2.42
N THR A 106 -0.21 23.73 1.38
CA THR A 106 0.23 24.28 0.09
C THR A 106 -0.86 25.14 -0.58
N ARG A 107 -2.15 24.82 -0.41
CA ARG A 107 -3.24 25.68 -0.92
C ARG A 107 -3.35 27.00 -0.17
N ALA A 108 -3.21 26.98 1.16
CA ALA A 108 -3.22 28.19 1.98
C ALA A 108 -2.00 29.07 1.69
N GLU A 109 -0.82 28.47 1.50
CA GLU A 109 0.40 29.19 1.10
C GLU A 109 0.24 29.81 -0.29
N ILE A 110 -0.20 29.04 -1.30
CA ILE A 110 -0.44 29.55 -2.67
C ILE A 110 -1.46 30.69 -2.65
N GLN A 111 -2.56 30.57 -1.90
CA GLN A 111 -3.53 31.67 -1.79
C GLN A 111 -2.89 32.92 -1.20
N THR A 112 -2.09 32.79 -0.13
CA THR A 112 -1.37 33.91 0.50
C THR A 112 -0.38 34.56 -0.48
N GLN A 113 0.35 33.77 -1.27
CA GLN A 113 1.26 34.28 -2.30
C GLN A 113 0.50 34.98 -3.45
N VAL A 114 -0.66 34.45 -3.88
CA VAL A 114 -1.52 35.06 -4.90
C VAL A 114 -2.11 36.38 -4.41
N ASP A 115 -2.64 36.43 -3.19
CA ASP A 115 -3.21 37.66 -2.61
C ASP A 115 -2.16 38.77 -2.47
N ALA A 116 -0.94 38.41 -2.04
CA ALA A 116 0.20 39.33 -1.98
C ALA A 116 0.65 39.81 -3.38
N ALA A 117 0.65 38.92 -4.39
CA ALA A 117 0.98 39.27 -5.77
C ALA A 117 -0.07 40.20 -6.41
N LEU A 118 -1.36 39.94 -6.15
CA LEU A 118 -2.46 40.80 -6.59
C LEU A 118 -2.38 42.18 -5.95
N ALA A 119 -2.25 42.27 -4.62
CA ALA A 119 -2.13 43.54 -3.90
C ALA A 119 -0.93 44.37 -4.38
N LYS A 120 0.19 43.72 -4.74
CA LYS A 120 1.34 44.38 -5.35
C LYS A 120 1.03 44.86 -6.78
N ALA A 121 0.42 44.03 -7.61
CA ALA A 121 0.06 44.39 -8.98
C ALA A 121 -0.92 45.56 -9.03
N ASP A 122 -1.95 45.57 -8.18
CA ASP A 122 -2.91 46.67 -8.06
C ASP A 122 -2.25 47.98 -7.64
N ALA A 123 -1.26 47.93 -6.74
CA ALA A 123 -0.48 49.10 -6.34
C ALA A 123 0.40 49.64 -7.49
N GLU A 124 1.09 48.76 -8.23
CA GLU A 124 1.91 49.15 -9.40
C GLU A 124 1.03 49.70 -10.54
N ILE A 125 -0.12 49.09 -10.81
CA ILE A 125 -1.12 49.58 -11.78
C ILE A 125 -1.66 50.95 -11.36
N SER A 126 -2.03 51.13 -10.09
CA SER A 126 -2.56 52.40 -9.56
C SER A 126 -1.53 53.53 -9.68
N ALA A 127 -0.27 53.28 -9.30
CA ALA A 127 0.82 54.24 -9.42
C ALA A 127 1.08 54.63 -10.89
N ARG A 128 1.13 53.64 -11.79
CA ARG A 128 1.37 53.87 -13.22
C ARG A 128 0.20 54.57 -13.93
N THR A 129 -1.03 54.32 -13.50
CA THR A 129 -2.21 55.09 -13.94
C THR A 129 -2.09 56.54 -13.52
N ALA A 130 -1.77 56.82 -12.25
CA ALA A 130 -1.63 58.19 -11.75
C ALA A 130 -0.48 58.97 -12.45
N GLU A 131 0.66 58.32 -12.71
CA GLU A 131 1.75 58.88 -13.52
C GLU A 131 1.27 59.20 -14.95
N SER A 132 0.59 58.25 -15.59
CA SER A 132 0.07 58.40 -16.96
C SER A 132 -0.93 59.55 -17.05
N GLU A 133 -1.87 59.67 -16.11
CA GLU A 133 -2.80 60.81 -16.07
C GLU A 133 -2.07 62.14 -15.83
N LYS A 134 -1.04 62.18 -14.98
CA LYS A 134 -0.24 63.40 -14.75
C LYS A 134 0.44 63.84 -16.05
N ARG A 135 1.06 62.91 -16.77
CA ARG A 135 1.70 63.16 -18.06
C ARG A 135 0.71 63.55 -19.16
N ILE A 136 -0.50 62.97 -19.16
CA ILE A 136 -1.59 63.36 -20.07
C ILE A 136 -2.10 64.77 -19.76
N ARG A 137 -2.17 65.18 -18.48
CA ARG A 137 -2.48 66.56 -18.08
C ARG A 137 -1.40 67.53 -18.57
N GLU A 138 -0.13 67.25 -18.29
CA GLU A 138 1.01 68.06 -18.73
C GLU A 138 1.04 68.27 -20.26
N ILE A 139 0.83 67.20 -21.04
CA ILE A 139 0.77 67.28 -22.52
C ILE A 139 -0.45 68.08 -23.00
N ARG A 140 -1.60 68.02 -22.30
CA ARG A 140 -2.78 68.83 -22.64
C ARG A 140 -2.55 70.31 -22.36
N ASP A 141 -1.92 70.64 -21.23
CA ASP A 141 -1.64 72.01 -20.83
C ASP A 141 -0.59 72.64 -21.77
N GLU A 142 0.46 71.88 -22.14
CA GLU A 142 1.45 72.27 -23.15
C GLU A 142 0.81 72.47 -24.54
N ALA A 143 -0.03 71.54 -24.98
CA ALA A 143 -0.73 71.65 -26.27
C ALA A 143 -1.70 72.85 -26.31
N ALA A 144 -2.42 73.13 -25.21
CA ALA A 144 -3.27 74.31 -25.11
C ALA A 144 -2.47 75.62 -25.18
N ALA A 145 -1.33 75.70 -24.48
CA ALA A 145 -0.42 76.84 -24.58
C ALA A 145 0.15 77.01 -26.01
N ALA A 146 0.58 75.92 -26.65
CA ALA A 146 1.08 75.94 -28.03
C ALA A 146 0.02 76.41 -29.03
N VAL A 147 -1.24 75.98 -28.88
CA VAL A 147 -2.36 76.47 -29.72
C VAL A 147 -2.60 77.96 -29.53
N ILE A 148 -2.53 78.49 -28.30
CA ILE A 148 -2.66 79.94 -28.05
C ILE A 148 -1.51 80.73 -28.70
N THR A 149 -0.27 80.24 -28.64
CA THR A 149 0.88 80.85 -29.31
C THR A 149 0.68 80.86 -30.83
N VAL A 150 0.43 79.69 -31.45
CA VAL A 150 0.21 79.58 -32.90
C VAL A 150 -0.96 80.43 -33.38
N ALA A 151 -2.05 80.51 -32.61
CA ALA A 151 -3.19 81.37 -32.92
C ALA A 151 -2.83 82.87 -32.82
N THR A 152 -1.99 83.26 -31.86
CA THR A 152 -1.51 84.64 -31.70
C THR A 152 -0.58 85.04 -32.85
N ASP A 153 0.38 84.18 -33.19
CA ASP A 153 1.33 84.40 -34.29
C ASP A 153 0.60 84.48 -35.64
N THR A 154 -0.37 83.57 -35.87
CA THR A 154 -1.19 83.56 -37.09
C THR A 154 -2.08 84.80 -37.17
N ALA A 155 -2.69 85.23 -36.06
CA ALA A 155 -3.49 86.46 -36.02
C ALA A 155 -2.65 87.71 -36.28
N GLY A 156 -1.44 87.78 -35.72
CA GLY A 156 -0.47 88.85 -36.00
C GLY A 156 -0.09 88.90 -37.47
N ALA A 157 0.33 87.78 -38.06
CA ALA A 157 0.69 87.70 -39.47
C ALA A 157 -0.48 88.06 -40.43
N LEU A 158 -1.72 87.71 -40.06
CA LEU A 158 -2.91 88.13 -40.81
C LEU A 158 -3.21 89.62 -40.70
N ILE A 159 -2.93 90.25 -39.55
CA ILE A 159 -3.10 91.70 -39.37
C ILE A 159 -2.01 92.44 -40.15
N ASP A 160 -0.75 92.02 -40.06
CA ASP A 160 0.36 92.61 -40.82
C ASP A 160 0.13 92.56 -42.34
N ALA A 161 -0.50 91.48 -42.83
CA ALA A 161 -0.82 91.30 -44.25
C ALA A 161 -2.01 92.14 -44.76
N VAL A 162 -2.82 92.73 -43.87
CA VAL A 162 -4.10 93.40 -44.23
C VAL A 162 -4.17 94.85 -43.77
N LEU A 163 -3.62 95.18 -42.58
CA LEU A 163 -3.68 96.48 -41.92
C LEU A 163 -2.34 96.80 -41.21
N PRO A 164 -1.25 97.10 -41.95
CA PRO A 164 0.09 97.27 -41.38
C PRO A 164 0.22 98.36 -40.31
N GLU A 165 -0.60 99.40 -40.38
CA GLU A 165 -0.57 100.53 -39.43
C GLU A 165 -1.33 100.26 -38.12
N ALA A 166 -1.99 99.11 -37.98
CA ALA A 166 -2.83 98.75 -36.82
C ALA A 166 -2.17 97.74 -35.85
N GLN A 167 -0.85 97.53 -35.94
CA GLN A 167 -0.13 96.49 -35.21
C GLN A 167 0.03 96.80 -33.70
N ASP A 168 -0.90 96.33 -32.88
CA ASP A 168 -0.70 96.19 -31.42
C ASP A 168 -0.67 94.70 -31.03
N ALA A 169 0.53 94.13 -30.95
CA ALA A 169 0.76 92.76 -30.54
C ALA A 169 0.20 92.42 -29.13
N LYS A 170 0.08 93.42 -28.25
CA LYS A 170 -0.45 93.27 -26.90
C LYS A 170 -1.97 93.18 -26.92
N ALA A 171 -2.64 93.97 -27.76
CA ALA A 171 -4.06 93.85 -28.04
C ALA A 171 -4.39 92.48 -28.66
N VAL A 172 -3.65 92.05 -29.69
CA VAL A 172 -3.85 90.75 -30.36
C VAL A 172 -3.72 89.58 -29.37
N ALA A 173 -2.63 89.53 -28.59
CA ALA A 173 -2.45 88.49 -27.58
C ALA A 173 -3.56 88.50 -26.52
N SER A 174 -4.07 89.67 -26.12
CA SER A 174 -5.19 89.77 -25.18
C SER A 174 -6.52 89.27 -25.78
N ALA A 175 -6.77 89.54 -27.07
CA ALA A 175 -8.00 89.14 -27.75
C ALA A 175 -8.05 87.64 -28.02
N VAL A 176 -6.92 87.02 -28.41
CA VAL A 176 -6.80 85.56 -28.55
C VAL A 176 -6.97 84.88 -27.19
N LYS A 177 -6.32 85.40 -26.14
CA LYS A 177 -6.41 84.84 -24.78
C LYS A 177 -7.75 85.07 -24.08
N ALA A 178 -8.59 85.97 -24.57
CA ALA A 178 -9.99 86.15 -24.15
C ALA A 178 -10.98 85.28 -24.95
N ARG A 179 -10.49 84.49 -25.93
CA ARG A 179 -11.25 83.58 -26.80
C ARG A 179 -10.92 82.10 -26.59
N ALA A 180 -9.95 81.80 -25.72
CA ALA A 180 -9.49 80.46 -25.36
C ALA A 180 -9.94 80.11 -23.93
#